data_AF-A0A8T6LVU0-F1
#
_entry.id   AF-A0A8T6LVU0-F1
#
_cell.length_a   1.000
_cell.length_b   1.000
_cell.length_c   1.000
_cell.angle_alpha   90.00
_cell.angle_beta   90.00
_cell.angle_gamma   90.00
#
_symmetry.space_group_name_H-M   'P 1'
#
loop_
_entity.id
_entity.type
_entity.pdbx_description
1 polymer ?
#
loop_
_entity_poly.entity_id
_entity_poly.type
_entity_poly.pdbx_seq_one_letter_code
_entity_poly.pdbx_strand_id
1 'polypeptide(L)'
;MSEGPSLSDFMRHLQAILEESEEIGDSLERETRQLQIESAIQEAIIFGNRYRELVDQGIDPLHFVNPATREELPQHVSKLETLSIGNALCSGCGARLENDLDFCASCGEKR
;
A
#
# COMPACT_ATOMS: atom_id res chain seq x y z
N MET A 1 -29.55 14.07 7.08
CA MET A 1 -28.35 14.29 7.90
C MET A 1 -28.16 13.03 8.73
N SER A 2 -27.00 12.40 8.69
CA SER A 2 -26.73 11.22 9.51
C SER A 2 -26.87 11.60 10.98
N GLU A 3 -27.83 11.00 11.70
CA GLU A 3 -28.16 11.33 13.10
C GLU A 3 -27.10 10.91 14.13
N GLY A 4 -25.87 10.61 13.69
CA GLY A 4 -24.79 10.10 14.52
C GLY A 4 -23.65 11.09 14.74
N PRO A 5 -22.84 10.88 15.80
CA PRO A 5 -21.64 11.69 16.06
C PRO A 5 -20.61 11.54 14.93
N SER A 6 -19.86 12.61 14.67
CA SER A 6 -18.80 12.61 13.66
C SER A 6 -17.52 11.93 14.18
N LEU A 7 -16.58 11.62 13.27
CA LEU A 7 -15.23 11.16 13.65
C LEU A 7 -14.52 12.16 14.57
N SER A 8 -14.73 13.46 14.34
CA SER A 8 -14.18 14.52 15.20
C SER A 8 -14.80 14.53 16.59
N ASP A 9 -16.10 14.25 16.71
CA ASP A 9 -16.75 14.11 18.01
C ASP A 9 -16.23 12.90 18.78
N PHE A 10 -15.99 11.78 18.08
CA PHE A 10 -15.38 10.59 18.66
C PHE A 10 -13.95 10.88 19.17
N MET A 11 -13.09 11.52 18.36
CA MET A 11 -11.74 11.87 18.80
C MET A 11 -11.74 12.81 20.00
N ARG A 12 -12.62 13.82 20.02
CA ARG A 12 -12.77 14.74 21.16
C ARG A 12 -13.20 14.00 22.43
N HIS A 13 -14.11 13.04 22.31
CA HIS A 13 -14.52 12.19 23.43
C HIS A 13 -13.36 11.34 23.95
N LEU A 14 -12.57 10.71 23.07
CA LEU A 14 -11.40 9.93 23.49
C LEU A 14 -10.35 10.79 24.21
N GLN A 15 -10.13 12.04 23.77
CA GLN A 15 -9.22 12.97 24.45
C GLN A 15 -9.69 13.29 25.87
N ALA A 16 -11.00 13.49 26.10
CA ALA A 16 -11.54 13.68 27.44
C ALA A 16 -11.35 12.43 28.32
N ILE A 17 -11.60 11.24 27.79
CA ILE A 17 -11.35 9.98 28.53
C ILE A 17 -9.85 9.82 28.87
N LEU A 18 -8.94 10.27 27.99
CA LEU A 18 -7.51 10.22 28.26
C LEU A 18 -7.16 11.07 29.49
N GLU A 19 -7.72 12.28 29.59
CA GLU A 19 -7.57 13.14 30.77
C GLU A 19 -8.18 12.49 32.03
N GLU A 20 -9.40 11.95 31.93
CA GLU A 20 -10.07 11.25 33.05
C GLU A 20 -9.25 10.04 33.53
N SER A 21 -8.51 9.37 32.65
CA SER A 21 -7.68 8.21 33.02
C SER A 21 -6.54 8.57 33.99
N GLU A 22 -6.15 9.85 34.09
CA GLU A 22 -5.14 10.29 35.06
C GLU A 22 -5.59 10.05 36.51
N GLU A 23 -6.90 10.00 36.76
CA GLU A 23 -7.48 9.75 38.08
C GLU A 23 -7.38 8.28 38.53
N ILE A 24 -6.98 7.37 37.63
CA ILE A 24 -6.78 5.95 37.96
C ILE A 24 -5.60 5.82 38.92
N GLY A 25 -5.85 5.28 40.11
CA GLY A 25 -4.85 5.15 41.17
C GLY A 25 -3.76 4.12 40.87
N ASP A 26 -4.12 2.97 40.29
CA ASP A 26 -3.18 1.93 39.89
C ASP A 26 -2.41 2.38 38.63
N SER A 27 -1.07 2.40 38.70
CA SER A 27 -0.25 2.88 37.59
C SER A 27 -0.30 1.98 36.37
N LEU A 28 -0.35 0.66 36.56
CA LEU A 28 -0.37 -0.29 35.45
C LEU A 28 -1.73 -0.24 34.74
N GLU A 29 -2.82 -0.16 35.50
CA GLU A 29 -4.16 0.02 34.95
C GLU A 29 -4.27 1.33 34.17
N ARG A 30 -3.76 2.43 34.74
CA ARG A 30 -3.72 3.74 34.10
C ARG A 30 -2.96 3.70 32.77
N GLU A 31 -1.73 3.21 32.79
CA GLU A 31 -0.89 3.10 31.59
C GLU A 31 -1.54 2.23 30.51
N THR A 32 -2.13 1.10 30.92
CA THR A 32 -2.85 0.21 30.01
C THR A 32 -4.05 0.92 29.37
N ARG A 33 -4.82 1.67 30.17
CA ARG A 33 -5.98 2.41 29.69
C ARG A 33 -5.59 3.55 28.74
N GLN A 34 -4.54 4.31 29.10
CA GLN A 34 -3.99 5.38 28.27
C GLN A 34 -3.53 4.85 26.91
N LEU A 35 -2.74 3.76 26.91
CA LEU A 35 -2.25 3.13 25.69
C LEU A 35 -3.40 2.72 24.74
N GLN A 36 -4.48 2.17 25.28
CA GLN A 36 -5.66 1.79 24.49
C GLN A 36 -6.34 3.01 23.85
N ILE A 37 -6.50 4.09 24.62
CA ILE A 37 -7.14 5.32 24.14
C ILE A 37 -6.28 5.99 23.07
N GLU A 38 -4.97 6.11 23.31
CA GLU A 38 -4.02 6.69 22.35
C GLU A 38 -3.97 5.90 21.05
N SER A 39 -3.96 4.55 21.14
CA SER A 39 -4.03 3.68 19.96
C SER A 39 -5.31 3.93 19.16
N ALA A 40 -6.46 4.06 19.84
CA ALA A 40 -7.72 4.36 19.17
C ALA A 40 -7.75 5.75 18.51
N ILE A 41 -7.15 6.77 19.13
CA ILE A 41 -7.00 8.11 18.54
C ILE A 41 -6.11 8.04 17.29
N GLN A 42 -4.99 7.33 17.35
CA GLN A 42 -4.08 7.16 16.21
C GLN A 42 -4.79 6.50 15.02
N GLU A 43 -5.51 5.41 15.25
CA GLU A 43 -6.28 4.72 14.19
C GLU A 43 -7.37 5.62 13.60
N ALA A 44 -8.07 6.42 14.43
CA ALA A 44 -9.05 7.38 13.95
C ALA A 44 -8.43 8.45 13.02
N ILE A 45 -7.23 8.94 13.36
CA ILE A 45 -6.49 9.89 12.52
C ILE A 45 -6.06 9.23 11.20
N ILE A 46 -5.50 8.03 11.26
CA ILE A 46 -5.07 7.26 10.08
C ILE A 46 -6.25 7.05 9.15
N PHE A 47 -7.38 6.56 9.67
CA PHE A 47 -8.62 6.38 8.92
C PHE A 47 -9.07 7.69 8.27
N GLY A 48 -9.16 8.77 9.04
CA GLY A 48 -9.61 10.07 8.52
C GLY A 48 -8.70 10.60 7.41
N ASN A 49 -7.38 10.46 7.55
CA ASN A 49 -6.40 10.86 6.54
C ASN A 49 -6.58 10.03 5.26
N ARG A 50 -6.62 8.70 5.40
CA ARG A 50 -6.75 7.79 4.26
C ARG A 50 -8.07 7.97 3.52
N TYR A 51 -9.16 8.18 4.26
CA TYR A 51 -10.46 8.45 3.68
C TYR A 51 -10.43 9.71 2.80
N ARG A 52 -9.88 10.81 3.32
CA ARG A 52 -9.76 12.07 2.55
C ARG A 52 -8.88 11.92 1.32
N GLU A 53 -7.73 11.27 1.45
CA GLU A 53 -6.82 11.02 0.32
C GLU A 53 -7.50 10.25 -0.82
N LEU A 54 -8.29 9.21 -0.49
CA LEU A 54 -9.02 8.43 -1.49
C LEU A 54 -10.13 9.23 -2.15
N VAL A 55 -10.90 10.00 -1.37
CA VAL A 55 -11.95 10.89 -1.90
C VAL A 55 -11.35 11.95 -2.84
N ASP A 56 -10.21 12.53 -2.49
CA ASP A 56 -9.50 13.51 -3.34
C ASP A 56 -9.05 12.91 -4.68
N GLN A 57 -8.83 11.59 -4.72
CA GLN A 57 -8.51 10.82 -5.92
C GLN A 57 -9.76 10.33 -6.68
N GLY A 58 -10.97 10.63 -6.18
CA GLY A 58 -12.23 10.16 -6.76
C GLY A 58 -12.53 8.68 -6.52
N ILE A 59 -11.82 8.05 -5.58
CA ILE A 59 -12.02 6.65 -5.18
C ILE A 59 -13.01 6.62 -4.01
N ASP A 60 -14.08 5.83 -4.12
CA ASP A 60 -15.00 5.58 -3.00
C ASP A 60 -14.32 4.69 -1.95
N PRO A 61 -13.98 5.22 -0.75
CA PRO A 61 -13.25 4.47 0.27
C PRO A 61 -14.07 3.34 0.90
N LEU A 62 -15.39 3.38 0.76
CA LEU A 62 -16.32 2.42 1.39
C LEU A 62 -16.88 1.42 0.37
N HIS A 63 -16.35 1.43 -0.86
CA HIS A 63 -16.74 0.45 -1.86
C HIS A 63 -16.24 -0.94 -1.46
N PHE A 64 -17.18 -1.80 -1.06
CA PHE A 64 -16.90 -3.20 -0.76
C PHE A 64 -16.56 -3.94 -2.05
N VAL A 65 -15.29 -4.29 -2.24
CA VAL A 65 -14.88 -5.16 -3.34
C VAL A 65 -15.44 -6.56 -3.08
N ASN A 66 -16.37 -7.01 -3.92
CA ASN A 66 -16.85 -8.38 -3.85
C ASN A 66 -15.71 -9.31 -4.32
N PRO A 67 -15.18 -10.21 -3.45
CA PRO A 67 -14.04 -11.05 -3.81
C PRO A 67 -14.33 -12.01 -4.98
N ALA A 68 -15.61 -12.21 -5.34
CA ALA A 68 -16.02 -13.01 -6.50
C ALA A 68 -15.85 -12.29 -7.86
N THR A 69 -15.66 -10.97 -7.85
CA THR A 69 -15.39 -10.14 -9.03
C THR A 69 -13.97 -9.61 -8.94
N ARG A 70 -12.98 -10.52 -8.89
CA ARG A 70 -11.64 -10.16 -9.34
C ARG A 70 -11.73 -9.94 -10.84
N GLU A 71 -12.05 -8.72 -11.27
CA GLU A 71 -11.58 -8.27 -12.58
C GLU A 71 -10.07 -8.51 -12.59
N GLU A 72 -9.60 -9.19 -13.64
CA GLU A 72 -8.21 -9.54 -13.83
C GLU A 72 -7.39 -8.24 -13.80
N LEU A 73 -6.87 -7.90 -12.62
CA LEU A 73 -5.78 -6.94 -12.50
C LEU A 73 -4.74 -7.39 -13.52
N PRO A 74 -4.26 -6.51 -14.43
CA PRO A 74 -3.23 -6.89 -15.37
C PRO A 74 -2.10 -7.49 -14.55
N GLN A 75 -1.80 -8.77 -14.81
CA GLN A 75 -0.80 -9.52 -14.07
C GLN A 75 0.46 -8.65 -14.04
N HIS A 76 0.93 -8.34 -12.83
CA HIS A 76 2.18 -7.63 -12.68
C HIS A 76 3.26 -8.52 -13.30
N VAL A 77 3.63 -8.20 -14.54
CA VAL A 77 4.70 -8.90 -15.26
C VAL A 77 5.89 -8.94 -14.33
N SER A 78 6.38 -10.16 -14.08
CA SER A 78 7.54 -10.32 -13.24
C SER A 78 8.68 -9.54 -13.87
N LYS A 79 9.50 -8.87 -13.07
CA LYS A 79 10.70 -8.14 -13.54
C LYS A 79 11.63 -9.04 -14.40
N LEU A 80 11.49 -10.36 -14.28
CA LEU A 80 12.17 -11.37 -15.09
C LEU A 80 11.61 -11.51 -16.52
N GLU A 81 10.32 -11.29 -16.76
CA GLU A 81 9.70 -11.42 -18.07
C GLU A 81 10.06 -10.24 -18.99
N THR A 82 10.27 -9.05 -18.42
CA THR A 82 10.78 -7.89 -19.16
C THR A 82 12.22 -8.09 -19.67
N LEU A 83 13.03 -8.90 -18.98
CA LEU A 83 14.43 -9.19 -19.35
C LEU A 83 14.57 -10.23 -20.48
N SER A 84 13.50 -10.95 -20.82
CA SER A 84 13.51 -11.97 -21.89
C SER A 84 13.11 -11.43 -23.25
N ILE A 85 12.67 -10.17 -23.34
CA ILE A 85 12.34 -9.53 -24.61
C ILE A 85 13.63 -8.92 -25.18
N GLY A 86 14.37 -9.70 -25.96
CA GLY A 86 15.21 -9.12 -27.00
C GLY A 86 16.63 -9.62 -27.19
N ASN A 87 17.07 -10.79 -26.72
CA ASN A 87 18.45 -11.23 -27.04
C ASN A 87 18.44 -12.41 -28.03
N ALA A 88 18.65 -12.10 -29.31
CA ALA A 88 18.87 -13.11 -30.35
C ALA A 88 20.19 -13.87 -30.09
N LEU A 89 20.26 -15.15 -30.46
CA LEU A 89 21.48 -15.95 -30.40
C LEU A 89 22.17 -15.93 -31.77
N CYS A 90 23.50 -15.83 -31.78
CA CYS A 90 24.29 -15.85 -33.01
C CYS A 90 24.19 -17.21 -33.70
N SER A 91 23.88 -17.23 -34.99
CA SER A 91 23.79 -18.44 -35.81
C SER A 91 25.13 -19.16 -36.02
N GLY A 92 26.26 -18.44 -35.91
CA GLY A 92 27.60 -18.99 -36.09
C GLY A 92 28.19 -19.65 -34.83
N CYS A 93 28.03 -19.03 -33.65
CA CYS A 93 28.67 -19.51 -32.42
C CYS A 93 27.72 -19.72 -31.23
N GLY A 94 26.44 -19.39 -31.36
CA GLY A 94 25.45 -19.54 -30.30
C GLY A 94 25.55 -18.53 -29.15
N ALA A 95 26.48 -17.57 -29.21
CA ALA A 95 26.59 -16.50 -28.22
C ALA A 95 25.39 -15.54 -28.28
N ARG A 96 25.06 -14.91 -27.15
CA ARG A 96 24.01 -13.88 -27.10
C ARG A 96 24.46 -12.63 -27.87
N LEU A 97 23.64 -12.19 -28.82
CA LEU A 97 23.87 -10.97 -29.57
C LEU A 97 23.35 -9.78 -28.77
N GLU A 98 24.22 -8.77 -28.60
CA GLU A 98 23.82 -7.47 -28.07
C GLU A 98 23.02 -6.72 -29.13
N ASN A 99 21.93 -6.05 -28.75
CA ASN A 99 21.02 -5.39 -29.70
C ASN A 99 21.61 -4.19 -30.43
N ASP A 100 22.66 -3.60 -29.86
CA ASP A 100 23.29 -2.40 -30.40
C ASP A 100 24.46 -2.71 -31.36
N LEU A 101 24.69 -3.99 -31.69
CA LEU A 101 25.76 -4.45 -32.58
C LEU A 101 25.22 -5.25 -33.77
N ASP A 102 25.61 -4.85 -34.98
CA ASP A 102 25.28 -5.53 -36.25
C ASP A 102 26.13 -6.80 -36.52
N PHE A 103 27.00 -7.17 -35.57
CA PHE A 103 27.87 -8.34 -35.65
C PHE A 103 28.06 -8.97 -34.26
N CYS A 104 28.41 -10.25 -34.24
CA CYS A 104 28.67 -10.99 -33.02
C CYS A 104 30.04 -10.60 -32.44
N ALA A 105 30.06 -10.04 -31.23
CA ALA A 105 31.29 -9.69 -30.52
C ALA A 105 32.19 -10.90 -30.18
N SER A 106 31.64 -12.14 -30.16
CA SER A 106 32.41 -13.34 -29.83
C SER A 106 33.06 -14.03 -31.03
N CYS A 107 32.47 -13.96 -32.23
CA CYS A 107 33.01 -14.67 -33.40
C CYS A 107 33.13 -13.80 -34.66
N GLY A 108 32.64 -12.56 -34.64
CA GLY A 108 32.70 -11.62 -35.76
C GLY A 108 31.67 -11.85 -36.87
N GLU A 109 30.80 -12.86 -36.73
CA GLU A 109 29.74 -13.15 -37.71
C GLU A 109 28.71 -12.01 -37.73
N LYS A 110 28.28 -11.58 -38.92
CA LYS A 110 27.24 -10.54 -39.03
C LYS A 110 25.89 -11.11 -38.61
N ARG A 111 25.04 -10.25 -38.03
CA ARG A 111 23.67 -10.63 -37.66
C ARG A 111 22.88 -11.15 -38.85
#